data_AF-A0A7Z1PES9-F1
#
_entry.id   AF-A0A7Z1PES9-F1
#
_cell.length_a   1.000
_cell.length_b   1.000
_cell.length_c   1.000
_cell.angle_alpha   90.00
_cell.angle_beta   90.00
_cell.angle_gamma   90.00
#
_symmetry.space_group_name_H-M   'P 1'
#
loop_
_entity.id
_entity.type
_entity.pdbx_description
1 polymer ?
#
loop_
_entity_poly.entity_id
_entity_poly.type
_entity_poly.pdbx_seq_one_letter_code
_entity_poly.pdbx_strand_id
1 'polypeptide(L)'
;MPVTQSALAIQFGKERLRGVMALIAIPAVFAPAVGPLLGGVLADIISWRYAFFINIPIVLVSLYLGGEVIPRSESVDIELNVFVYILFFISLVFVFTSIYF
;
A
#
# COMPACT_ATOMS: atom_id res chain seq x y z
N MET A 1 -6.99 5.77 -3.37
CA MET A 1 -8.23 5.11 -2.86
C MET A 1 -9.54 5.44 -3.63
N PRO A 2 -9.58 5.87 -4.91
CA PRO A 2 -10.85 5.81 -5.69
C PRO A 2 -10.96 4.56 -6.58
N VAL A 3 -9.87 4.18 -7.27
CA VAL A 3 -9.87 3.08 -8.24
C VAL A 3 -10.11 1.72 -7.58
N THR A 4 -9.49 1.49 -6.42
CA THR A 4 -9.68 0.25 -5.64
C THR A 4 -11.12 0.09 -5.15
N GLN A 5 -11.79 1.19 -4.80
CA GLN A 5 -13.18 1.18 -4.33
C GLN A 5 -14.15 0.89 -5.48
N SER A 6 -13.93 1.50 -6.64
CA SER A 6 -14.74 1.26 -7.85
C SER A 6 -14.62 -0.17 -8.36
N ALA A 7 -13.41 -0.73 -8.39
CA ALA A 7 -13.19 -2.12 -8.82
C ALA A 7 -13.86 -3.14 -7.88
N LEU A 8 -13.75 -2.95 -6.56
CA LEU A 8 -14.39 -3.82 -5.56
C LEU A 8 -15.93 -3.73 -5.59
N ALA A 9 -16.49 -2.55 -5.89
CA ALA A 9 -17.93 -2.37 -6.00
C ALA A 9 -18.56 -3.13 -7.18
N ILE A 10 -17.82 -3.26 -8.29
CA ILE A 10 -18.26 -3.99 -9.48
C ILE A 10 -18.17 -5.51 -9.26
N GLN A 11 -17.18 -5.98 -8.50
CA GLN A 11 -16.87 -7.41 -8.39
C GLN A 11 -17.58 -8.14 -7.24
N PHE A 12 -17.95 -7.45 -6.15
CA PHE A 12 -18.47 -8.09 -4.92
C PHE A 12 -19.93 -7.76 -4.57
N GLY A 13 -20.59 -6.84 -5.29
CA GLY A 13 -21.94 -6.36 -4.96
C GLY A 13 -22.00 -5.51 -3.69
N LYS A 14 -22.96 -4.56 -3.63
CA LYS A 14 -23.08 -3.57 -2.53
C LYS A 14 -23.18 -4.18 -1.12
N GLU A 15 -23.61 -5.44 -1.02
CA GLU A 15 -23.87 -6.14 0.25
C GLU A 15 -22.57 -6.62 0.94
N ARG A 16 -21.57 -7.09 0.18
CA ARG A 16 -20.26 -7.50 0.72
C ARG A 16 -19.24 -6.36 0.80
N LEU A 17 -19.47 -5.27 0.07
CA LEU A 17 -18.59 -4.11 0.03
C LEU A 17 -18.40 -3.49 1.42
N ARG A 18 -19.44 -3.42 2.26
CA ARG A 18 -19.33 -2.92 3.64
C ARG A 18 -18.39 -3.77 4.51
N GLY A 19 -18.47 -5.10 4.41
CA GLY A 19 -17.62 -6.02 5.16
C GLY A 19 -16.15 -5.97 4.71
N VAL A 20 -15.90 -5.93 3.41
CA VAL A 20 -14.54 -5.84 2.84
C VAL A 20 -13.91 -4.48 3.16
N MET A 21 -14.68 -3.39 3.05
CA MET A 21 -14.21 -2.04 3.43
C MET A 21 -13.89 -1.96 4.93
N ALA A 22 -14.69 -2.58 5.80
CA ALA A 22 -14.38 -2.64 7.23
C ALA A 22 -13.07 -3.40 7.50
N LEU A 23 -12.85 -4.53 6.81
CA LEU A 23 -11.62 -5.31 6.94
C LEU A 23 -10.37 -4.53 6.51
N ILE A 24 -10.50 -3.62 5.53
CA ILE A 24 -9.41 -2.74 5.09
C ILE A 24 -9.24 -1.53 6.02
N ALA A 25 -10.35 -0.95 6.50
CA ALA A 25 -10.34 0.25 7.33
C ALA A 25 -9.85 -0.01 8.76
N ILE A 26 -10.16 -1.17 9.34
CA ILE A 26 -9.75 -1.51 10.72
C ILE A 26 -8.23 -1.48 10.87
N PRO A 27 -7.42 -2.22 10.08
CA PRO A 27 -5.97 -2.13 10.15
C PRO A 27 -5.45 -0.72 9.85
N ALA A 28 -6.08 0.02 8.93
CA ALA A 28 -5.63 1.36 8.56
C ALA A 28 -5.73 2.37 9.72
N VAL A 29 -6.73 2.23 10.60
CA VAL A 29 -6.87 3.07 11.80
C VAL A 29 -6.06 2.52 12.96
N PHE A 30 -5.97 1.19 13.07
CA PHE A 30 -5.31 0.53 14.19
C PHE A 30 -3.77 0.55 14.09
N ALA A 31 -3.22 0.43 12.89
CA ALA A 31 -1.79 0.44 12.63
C ALA A 31 -1.08 1.71 13.13
N PRO A 32 -1.56 2.94 12.88
CA PRO A 32 -0.92 4.15 13.42
C PRO A 32 -1.11 4.31 14.93
N ALA A 33 -2.19 3.78 15.51
CA ALA A 33 -2.41 3.83 16.95
C ALA A 33 -1.48 2.88 17.73
N VAL A 34 -1.25 1.68 17.18
CA VAL A 34 -0.50 0.60 17.86
C VAL A 34 0.94 0.48 17.36
N GLY A 35 1.22 0.96 16.15
CA GLY A 35 2.54 0.90 15.51
C GLY A 35 3.67 1.49 16.33
N PRO A 36 3.55 2.70 16.91
CA PRO A 36 4.60 3.29 17.74
C PRO A 36 4.86 2.50 19.03
N LEU A 37 3.82 1.96 19.64
CA LEU A 37 3.91 1.14 20.85
C LEU A 37 4.67 -0.17 20.57
N LEU A 38 4.24 -0.92 19.56
CA LEU A 38 4.90 -2.17 19.19
C LEU A 38 6.31 -1.93 18.62
N GLY A 39 6.49 -0.88 17.83
CA GLY A 39 7.78 -0.52 17.25
C GLY A 39 8.80 -0.07 18.29
N GLY A 40 8.37 0.71 19.29
CA GLY A 40 9.21 1.12 20.42
C GLY A 40 9.65 -0.08 21.27
N VAL A 41 8.70 -0.92 21.67
CA VAL A 41 8.99 -2.14 22.44
C VAL A 41 9.90 -3.10 21.67
N LEU A 42 9.71 -3.27 20.36
CA LEU A 42 10.57 -4.10 19.51
C LEU A 42 12.00 -3.53 19.42
N ALA A 43 12.11 -2.21 19.27
CA ALA A 43 13.40 -1.53 19.20
C ALA A 43 14.18 -1.63 20.52
N ASP A 44 13.46 -1.58 21.65
CA ASP A 44 14.03 -1.65 23.00
C ASP A 44 14.48 -3.08 23.39
N ILE A 45 13.70 -4.12 23.05
CA ILE A 45 13.99 -5.50 23.47
C ILE A 45 15.00 -6.20 22.56
N ILE A 46 14.88 -6.04 21.24
CA ILE A 46 15.61 -6.88 20.27
C ILE A 46 16.54 -6.05 19.39
N SER A 47 16.03 -4.95 18.81
CA SER A 47 16.72 -3.94 17.98
C SER A 47 15.78 -3.48 16.86
N TRP A 48 15.86 -2.21 16.49
CA TRP A 48 15.11 -1.62 15.38
C TRP A 48 15.27 -2.38 14.04
N ARG A 49 16.39 -3.09 13.83
CA ARG A 49 16.66 -3.86 12.61
C ARG A 49 15.62 -4.96 12.36
N TYR A 50 15.04 -5.52 13.42
CA TYR A 50 14.05 -6.58 13.31
C TYR A 50 12.71 -6.10 12.74
N ALA A 51 12.41 -4.80 12.79
CA ALA A 51 11.24 -4.24 12.10
C ALA A 51 11.32 -4.49 10.57
N PHE A 52 12.52 -4.52 10.00
CA PHE A 52 12.72 -4.85 8.58
C PHE A 52 12.62 -6.35 8.31
N PHE A 53 13.18 -7.19 9.19
CA PHE A 53 13.13 -8.65 9.04
C PHE A 53 11.70 -9.21 9.10
N ILE A 54 10.80 -8.59 9.89
CA ILE A 54 9.36 -8.98 9.95
C ILE A 54 8.66 -8.84 8.59
N ASN A 55 9.10 -7.90 7.74
CA ASN A 55 8.48 -7.71 6.43
C ASN A 55 8.86 -8.82 5.43
N ILE A 56 10.03 -9.43 5.57
CA ILE A 56 10.53 -10.47 4.65
C ILE A 56 9.57 -11.66 4.50
N PRO A 57 9.10 -12.32 5.59
CA PRO A 57 8.15 -13.42 5.46
C PRO A 57 6.80 -12.97 4.86
N ILE A 58 6.36 -11.74 5.14
CA ILE A 58 5.12 -11.18 4.56
C ILE A 58 5.27 -11.05 3.04
N VAL A 59 6.41 -10.53 2.57
CA VAL A 59 6.71 -10.41 1.14
C VAL A 59 6.79 -11.78 0.47
N LEU A 60 7.45 -12.75 1.10
CA LEU A 60 7.55 -14.12 0.58
C LEU A 60 6.18 -14.79 0.46
N VAL A 61 5.34 -14.68 1.49
CA VAL A 61 3.96 -15.21 1.46
C VAL A 61 3.14 -14.51 0.38
N SER A 62 3.27 -13.20 0.24
CA SER A 62 2.56 -12.42 -0.78
C SER A 62 3.00 -12.79 -2.19
N LEU A 63 4.29 -13.05 -2.41
CA LEU A 63 4.81 -13.53 -3.70
C LEU A 63 4.34 -14.95 -4.00
N TYR A 64 4.37 -15.84 -3.00
CA TYR A 64 3.90 -17.21 -3.14
C TYR A 64 2.40 -17.26 -3.48
N LEU A 65 1.57 -16.60 -2.67
CA LEU A 65 0.12 -16.50 -2.92
C LEU A 65 -0.18 -15.73 -4.21
N GLY A 66 0.59 -14.70 -4.53
CA GLY A 66 0.45 -13.96 -5.79
C GLY A 66 0.69 -14.84 -7.02
N GLY A 67 1.68 -15.74 -6.95
CA GLY A 67 1.95 -16.70 -8.03
C GLY A 67 0.86 -17.76 -8.22
N GLU A 68 0.13 -18.11 -7.15
CA GLU A 68 -0.87 -19.18 -7.18
C GLU A 68 -2.31 -18.66 -7.35
N VAL A 69 -2.64 -17.49 -6.77
CA VAL A 69 -4.00 -16.94 -6.69
C VAL A 69 -4.31 -15.92 -7.78
N ILE A 70 -3.30 -15.21 -8.32
CA ILE A 70 -3.54 -14.19 -9.35
C ILE A 70 -3.62 -14.91 -10.71
N PRO A 71 -4.81 -14.98 -11.35
CA PRO A 71 -4.88 -15.44 -12.72
C PRO A 71 -3.99 -14.53 -13.55
N ARG A 72 -3.17 -15.12 -14.43
CA ARG A 72 -2.26 -14.36 -15.30
C ARG A 72 -3.08 -13.41 -16.15
N SER A 73 -3.29 -12.19 -15.65
CA SER A 73 -3.86 -11.09 -16.40
C SER A 73 -2.97 -10.91 -17.62
N GLU A 74 -3.58 -10.70 -18.79
CA GLU A 74 -2.84 -10.15 -19.91
C GLU A 74 -2.03 -8.97 -19.38
N SER A 75 -0.71 -9.02 -19.60
CA SER A 75 0.16 -7.92 -19.27
C SER A 75 -0.39 -6.74 -20.04
N VAL A 76 -1.13 -5.87 -19.37
CA VAL A 76 -1.44 -4.56 -19.91
C VAL A 76 -0.08 -3.95 -20.17
N ASP A 77 0.26 -3.75 -21.44
CA ASP A 77 1.48 -3.06 -21.82
C ASP A 77 1.34 -1.62 -21.34
N ILE A 78 1.77 -1.39 -20.10
CA ILE A 78 1.82 -0.06 -19.52
C ILE A 78 3.01 0.61 -20.22
N GLU A 79 2.74 1.31 -21.31
CA GLU A 79 3.73 2.17 -21.93
C GLU A 79 4.18 3.19 -20.88
N LEU A 80 5.42 3.02 -20.42
CA LEU A 80 6.00 3.84 -19.38
C LEU A 80 6.15 5.27 -19.93
N ASN A 81 5.16 6.13 -19.66
CA ASN A 81 5.16 7.49 -20.16
C ASN A 81 6.11 8.35 -19.30
N VAL A 82 7.41 8.28 -19.64
CA VAL A 82 8.50 8.98 -18.95
C VAL A 82 8.22 10.50 -18.88
N PHE A 83 7.54 11.06 -19.88
CA PHE A 83 7.15 12.46 -19.88
C PHE A 83 6.19 12.81 -18.74
N VAL A 84 5.19 11.96 -18.45
CA VAL A 84 4.26 12.16 -17.32
C VAL A 84 5.00 12.12 -15.98
N TYR A 85 5.98 11.22 -15.83
CA TYR A 85 6.80 11.14 -14.63
C TYR A 85 7.68 12.38 -14.44
N ILE A 86 8.33 12.87 -15.50
CA ILE A 86 9.13 14.10 -15.47
C ILE A 86 8.27 15.30 -15.11
N LEU A 87 7.08 15.41 -15.71
CA LEU A 87 6.15 16.50 -15.46
C LEU A 87 5.64 16.49 -14.00
N PHE A 88 5.33 15.29 -13.47
CA PHE A 88 4.97 15.12 -12.06
C PHE A 88 6.12 15.54 -11.14
N PHE A 89 7.36 15.15 -11.45
CA PHE A 89 8.54 15.53 -10.68
C PHE A 89 8.77 17.05 -10.66
N ILE A 90 8.65 17.70 -11.82
CA ILE A 90 8.77 19.17 -11.94
C ILE A 90 7.68 19.86 -11.13
N SER A 91 6.43 19.40 -11.23
CA SER A 91 5.30 19.94 -10.44
C SER A 91 5.55 19.82 -8.94
N LEU A 92 6.10 18.69 -8.49
CA LEU A 92 6.42 18.44 -7.09
C LEU A 92 7.52 19.42 -6.60
N VAL A 93 8.58 19.61 -7.37
CA VAL A 93 9.65 20.58 -7.04
C VAL A 93 9.09 22.00 -6.94
N PHE A 94 8.19 22.39 -7.84
CA PHE A 94 7.56 23.72 -7.83
C PHE A 94 6.68 23.94 -6.59
N VAL A 95 5.86 22.94 -6.21
CA VAL A 95 5.04 22.98 -4.99
C VAL A 95 5.92 23.10 -3.75
N PHE A 96 7.00 22.32 -3.67
CA PHE A 96 7.93 22.42 -2.54
C PHE A 96 8.58 23.80 -2.48
N THR A 97 9.03 24.34 -3.61
CA THR A 97 9.67 25.66 -3.66
C THR A 97 8.70 26.77 -3.24
N SER A 98 7.43 26.66 -3.62
CA SER A 98 6.37 27.62 -3.26
C SER A 98 5.96 27.60 -1.78
N ILE A 99 6.34 26.58 -1.00
CA ILE A 99 6.07 26.53 0.44
C ILE A 99 7.16 27.27 1.25
N TYR A 100 8.32 27.49 0.64
CA TYR A 100 9.48 28.14 1.28
C TYR A 100 9.66 29.62 0.90
N PHE A 101 8.80 30.18 0.04
CA PHE A 101 8.76 31.60 -0.36
C PHE A 101 7.35 32.15 -0.16
#